data_AF-A0A962I427-F1
#
_entry.id   AF-A0A962I427-F1
#
_cell.length_a   1.000
_cell.length_b   1.000
_cell.length_c   1.000
_cell.angle_alpha   90.00
_cell.angle_beta   90.00
_cell.angle_gamma   90.00
#
_symmetry.space_group_name_H-M   'P 1'
#
loop_
_entity.id
_entity.type
_entity.pdbx_description
1 polymer ?
#
loop_
_entity_poly.entity_id
_entity_poly.type
_entity_poly.pdbx_seq_one_letter_code
_entity_poly.pdbx_strand_id
1 'polypeptide(L)'
;MRPLPPQRIAVLIPALNEALRIREVVQGALAHCPNVIVVDDGSSDDTVAQISDLPVQLIRHAERRGKGESLRDGFRLAVAAGYAG
;
A
#
# COMPACT_ATOMS: atom_id res chain seq x y z
N MET A 1 -23.75 -6.98 11.79
CA MET A 1 -23.09 -6.09 10.79
C MET A 1 -23.24 -6.71 9.42
N ARG A 2 -23.57 -5.93 8.39
CA ARG A 2 -23.55 -6.40 6.99
C ARG A 2 -22.10 -6.39 6.49
N PRO A 3 -21.59 -7.45 5.84
CA PRO A 3 -20.25 -7.45 5.27
C PRO A 3 -20.11 -6.34 4.23
N LEU A 4 -18.93 -5.70 4.21
CA LEU A 4 -18.64 -4.64 3.25
C LEU A 4 -18.54 -5.23 1.83
N PRO A 5 -19.04 -4.52 0.81
CA PRO A 5 -18.86 -4.95 -0.56
C PRO A 5 -17.36 -4.90 -0.91
N PRO A 6 -16.83 -5.86 -1.71
CA PRO A 6 -15.41 -5.92 -2.05
C PRO A 6 -14.85 -4.63 -2.64
N GLN A 7 -15.68 -3.86 -3.37
CA GLN A 7 -15.28 -2.58 -3.98
C GLN A 7 -14.98 -1.49 -2.95
N ARG A 8 -15.40 -1.65 -1.69
CA ARG A 8 -15.15 -0.71 -0.59
C ARG A 8 -14.00 -1.15 0.32
N ILE A 9 -13.31 -2.23 -0.02
CA ILE A 9 -12.18 -2.76 0.75
C ILE A 9 -10.90 -2.44 -0.01
N ALA A 10 -9.85 -2.06 0.72
CA ALA A 10 -8.50 -1.92 0.18
C ALA A 10 -7.49 -2.56 1.13
N VAL A 11 -6.37 -3.03 0.56
CA VAL A 11 -5.22 -3.55 1.31
C VAL A 11 -4.15 -2.47 1.37
N LEU A 12 -3.74 -2.09 2.58
CA LEU A 12 -2.69 -1.11 2.81
C LEU A 12 -1.38 -1.82 3.21
N ILE A 13 -0.31 -1.57 2.45
CA ILE A 13 1.00 -2.20 2.62
C ILE A 13 2.05 -1.11 2.89
N PRO A 14 2.47 -0.88 4.14
CA PRO A 14 3.64 -0.06 4.43
C PRO A 14 4.93 -0.82 4.06
N ALA A 15 5.87 -0.14 3.41
CA ALA A 15 7.14 -0.71 2.97
C ALA A 15 8.33 0.20 3.33
N LEU A 16 9.46 -0.42 3.67
CA LEU A 16 10.74 0.26 3.87
C LEU A 16 11.87 -0.75 3.65
N ASN A 17 12.65 -0.59 2.58
CA ASN A 17 13.78 -1.45 2.23
C ASN A 17 13.41 -2.95 2.13
N GLU A 18 12.34 -3.26 1.40
CA GLU A 18 11.79 -4.60 1.20
C GLU A 18 11.91 -5.07 -0.26
N ALA A 19 12.95 -4.64 -1.01
CA ALA A 19 13.11 -4.99 -2.42
C ALA A 19 13.04 -6.51 -2.70
N LEU A 20 13.44 -7.35 -1.75
CA LEU A 20 13.40 -8.81 -1.89
C LEU A 20 12.01 -9.44 -1.73
N ARG A 21 11.03 -8.72 -1.16
CA ARG A 21 9.74 -9.29 -0.72
C ARG A 21 8.52 -8.54 -1.23
N ILE A 22 8.65 -7.22 -1.43
CA ILE A 22 7.51 -6.35 -1.67
C ILE A 22 6.67 -6.78 -2.87
N ARG A 23 7.30 -7.27 -3.95
CA ARG A 23 6.59 -7.75 -5.14
C ARG A 23 5.67 -8.93 -4.82
N GLU A 24 6.17 -9.94 -4.11
CA GLU A 24 5.38 -11.13 -3.75
C GLU A 24 4.18 -10.74 -2.87
N VAL A 25 4.40 -9.87 -1.89
CA VAL A 25 3.34 -9.38 -1.00
C VAL A 25 2.27 -8.62 -1.78
N VAL A 26 2.67 -7.73 -2.69
CA VAL A 26 1.73 -6.95 -3.51
C VAL A 26 0.96 -7.84 -4.47
N GLN A 27 1.61 -8.80 -5.13
CA GLN A 27 0.94 -9.75 -6.03
C GLN A 27 -0.04 -10.65 -5.28
N GLY A 28 0.34 -11.14 -4.09
CA GLY A 28 -0.55 -11.88 -3.21
C GLY A 28 -1.77 -11.07 -2.78
N ALA A 29 -1.59 -9.79 -2.43
CA ALA A 29 -2.70 -8.90 -2.12
C ALA A 29 -3.62 -8.68 -3.32
N LEU A 30 -3.05 -8.42 -4.51
CA LEU A 30 -3.80 -8.20 -5.76
C LEU A 30 -4.63 -9.43 -6.19
N ALA A 31 -4.19 -10.64 -5.82
CA ALA A 31 -4.95 -11.86 -6.08
C ALA A 31 -6.28 -11.94 -5.29
N HIS A 32 -6.41 -11.17 -4.20
CA HIS A 32 -7.59 -11.18 -3.34
C HIS A 32 -8.37 -9.85 -3.35
N CYS A 33 -7.68 -8.74 -3.61
CA CYS A 33 -8.28 -7.41 -3.62
C CYS A 33 -7.64 -6.56 -4.72
N PRO A 34 -8.41 -6.03 -5.69
CA PRO A 34 -7.85 -5.18 -6.74
C PRO A 34 -7.39 -3.81 -6.23
N ASN A 35 -7.81 -3.42 -5.01
CA ASN A 35 -7.53 -2.12 -4.43
C ASN A 35 -6.35 -2.24 -3.47
N VAL A 36 -5.13 -2.07 -3.97
CA VAL A 36 -3.91 -2.12 -3.16
C VAL A 36 -3.26 -0.74 -3.08
N ILE A 37 -2.99 -0.31 -1.86
CA ILE A 37 -2.26 0.92 -1.54
C ILE A 37 -0.92 0.52 -0.94
N VAL A 38 0.18 0.97 -1.54
CA VAL A 38 1.53 0.81 -1.01
C VAL A 38 2.02 2.17 -0.50
N VAL A 39 2.62 2.18 0.69
CA VAL A 39 3.28 3.37 1.24
C VAL A 39 4.75 3.04 1.43
N ASP A 40 5.59 3.59 0.56
CA ASP A 40 7.05 3.53 0.69
C ASP A 40 7.54 4.63 1.64
N ASP A 41 8.07 4.24 2.81
CA ASP A 41 8.52 5.16 3.86
C ASP A 41 9.95 5.67 3.63
N GLY A 42 10.27 6.03 2.40
CA GLY A 42 11.60 6.53 2.02
C GLY A 42 12.64 5.42 1.89
N SER A 43 12.32 4.37 1.13
CA SER A 43 13.30 3.31 0.85
C SER A 43 14.49 3.83 0.06
N SER A 44 15.66 3.30 0.39
CA SER A 44 16.94 3.58 -0.26
C SER A 44 17.40 2.45 -1.19
N ASP A 45 16.63 1.38 -1.28
CA ASP A 45 16.84 0.25 -2.17
C ASP A 45 15.81 0.24 -3.33
N ASP A 46 15.74 -0.87 -4.05
CA ASP A 46 14.85 -1.03 -5.21
C ASP A 46 13.38 -1.29 -4.85
N THR A 47 12.93 -1.16 -3.59
CA THR A 47 11.56 -1.46 -3.14
C THR A 47 10.49 -0.91 -4.09
N VAL A 48 10.58 0.37 -4.47
CA VAL A 48 9.62 0.99 -5.38
C VAL A 48 9.76 0.47 -6.81
N ALA A 49 10.99 0.26 -7.28
CA ALA A 49 11.24 -0.26 -8.63
C ALA A 49 10.60 -1.65 -8.82
N GLN A 50 10.65 -2.50 -7.78
CA GLN A 50 10.11 -3.85 -7.80
C GLN A 50 8.60 -3.93 -8.05
N ILE A 51 7.84 -2.85 -7.85
CA ILE A 51 6.38 -2.82 -7.99
C ILE A 51 5.88 -1.77 -8.99
N SER A 52 6.77 -1.11 -9.71
CA SER A 52 6.45 0.05 -10.57
C SER A 52 5.50 -0.25 -11.74
N ASP A 53 5.44 -1.50 -12.17
CA ASP A 53 4.56 -2.07 -13.20
C ASP A 53 3.26 -2.65 -12.66
N LEU A 54 3.10 -2.74 -11.33
CA LEU A 54 1.91 -3.34 -10.73
C LEU A 54 0.79 -2.29 -10.58
N PRO A 55 -0.49 -2.70 -10.70
CA PRO A 55 -1.64 -1.80 -10.63
C PRO A 55 -1.96 -1.43 -9.17
N VAL A 56 -1.09 -0.64 -8.53
CA VAL A 56 -1.24 -0.19 -7.14
C VAL A 56 -1.27 1.33 -7.04
N GLN A 57 -1.89 1.83 -5.97
CA GLN A 57 -1.76 3.22 -5.56
C GLN A 57 -0.52 3.36 -4.68
N LEU A 58 0.46 4.17 -5.11
CA LEU A 58 1.72 4.35 -4.38
C LEU A 58 1.78 5.74 -3.72
N ILE A 59 2.03 5.75 -2.41
CA ILE A 59 2.53 6.92 -1.69
C ILE A 59 4.03 6.69 -1.47
N ARG A 60 4.87 7.66 -1.84
CA ARG A 60 6.31 7.60 -1.57
C ARG A 60 6.72 8.79 -0.72
N HIS A 61 7.30 8.52 0.44
CA HIS A 61 7.94 9.54 1.26
C HIS A 61 9.35 9.83 0.74
N ALA A 62 9.75 11.10 0.75
CA ALA A 62 11.10 11.51 0.38
C ALA A 62 12.14 11.07 1.44
N GLU A 63 11.70 10.95 2.70
CA GLU A 63 12.50 10.55 3.85
C GLU A 63 11.65 9.70 4.80
N ARG A 64 12.30 8.95 5.69
CA ARG A 64 11.62 8.07 6.63
C ARG A 64 10.80 8.87 7.65
N ARG A 65 9.48 8.65 7.65
CA ARG A 65 8.52 9.28 8.59
C ARG A 65 8.08 8.34 9.71
N GLY A 66 8.41 7.06 9.57
CA GLY A 66 8.04 6.02 10.51
C GLY A 66 6.71 5.35 10.14
N LYS A 67 6.57 4.10 10.60
CA LYS A 67 5.43 3.23 10.27
C LYS A 67 4.07 3.86 10.64
N GLY A 68 3.99 4.53 11.78
CA GLY A 68 2.74 5.16 12.23
C GLY A 68 2.26 6.24 11.27
N GLU A 69 3.17 7.09 10.80
CA GLU A 69 2.83 8.14 9.84
C GLU A 69 2.53 7.58 8.46
N SER A 70 3.29 6.57 8.02
CA SER A 70 3.00 5.82 6.78
C SER A 70 1.60 5.22 6.76
N LEU A 71 1.18 4.62 7.88
CA LEU A 71 -0.16 4.07 8.00
C LEU A 71 -1.23 5.17 7.99
N ARG A 72 -1.00 6.30 8.68
CA ARG A 72 -1.93 7.44 8.67
C ARG A 72 -2.10 8.02 7.26
N ASP A 73 -1.01 8.18 6.53
CA ASP A 73 -1.04 8.66 5.15
C ASP A 73 -1.79 7.69 4.25
N GLY A 74 -1.54 6.38 4.39
CA GLY A 74 -2.28 5.33 3.71
C GLY A 74 -3.78 5.32 4.04
N PHE A 75 -4.16 5.42 5.31
CA PHE A 75 -5.56 5.49 5.73
C PHE A 75 -6.25 6.74 5.22
N ARG A 76 -5.58 7.90 5.21
CA ARG A 76 -6.13 9.14 4.69
C ARG A 76 -6.44 9.01 3.20
N LEU A 77 -5.52 8.43 2.43
CA LEU A 77 -5.74 8.14 1.01
C LEU A 77 -6.89 7.15 0.83
N ALA A 78 -6.95 6.09 1.64
CA ALA A 78 -8.00 5.09 1.55
C ALA A 78 -9.40 5.66 1.79
N VAL A 79 -9.56 6.51 2.82
CA VAL A 79 -10.82 7.20 3.11
C VAL A 79 -11.19 8.17 1.99
N ALA A 80 -10.21 8.94 1.48
CA ALA A 80 -10.44 9.86 0.36
C ALA A 80 -10.86 9.12 -0.92
N ALA A 81 -10.38 7.89 -1.13
CA ALA A 81 -10.78 7.01 -2.23
C ALA A 81 -12.13 6.30 -2.00
N GLY A 82 -12.79 6.49 -0.85
CA GLY A 82 -14.10 5.92 -0.55
C GLY A 82 -14.09 4.51 0.03
N TYR A 83 -12.92 3.99 0.42
CA TYR A 83 -12.82 2.72 1.12
C TYR A 83 -13.31 2.84 2.57
N ALA A 84 -13.82 1.75 3.12
CA ALA A 84 -14.40 1.71 4.47
C ALA A 84 -13.39 1.15 5.49
N GLY A 85 -13.46 1.67 6.72
CA GLY A 85 -12.76 1.18 7.91
C GLY A 85 -13.73 0.73 9.00
#